data_AF-A0A1I4LRJ5-F1
#
_entry.id   AF-A0A1I4LRJ5-F1
#
_cell.length_a   1.000
_cell.length_b   1.000
_cell.length_c   1.000
_cell.angle_alpha   90.00
_cell.angle_beta   90.00
_cell.angle_gamma   90.00
#
_symmetry.space_group_name_H-M   'P 1'
#
loop_
_entity.id
_entity.type
_entity.pdbx_description
1 polymer ?
#
loop_
_entity_poly.entity_id
_entity_poly.type
_entity_poly.pdbx_seq_one_letter_code
_entity_poly.pdbx_strand_id
1 'polypeptide(L)'
;MTILTSQTTFTIGEASTETTSINITILPSIGTASGKGRLIHPALGTYDYAQCPDEWSNIDGDAIIAPIWASSKTLNGASNTLTMGNIRDVVVEERWTGGLSTSLEMVRILAAFWQNPPDPAIDYIEWYPNYINANGYKVILTGLELNGQGLNFDFISRQGYVTGTLVLRMRIAGRM
;
A
#
# COMPACT_ATOMS: atom_id res chain seq x y z
N MET A 1 -75.39 18.97 -7.72
CA MET A 1 -73.95 19.09 -7.37
C MET A 1 -73.21 18.16 -8.32
N THR A 2 -72.47 18.71 -9.29
CA THR A 2 -71.79 17.92 -10.32
C THR A 2 -70.30 17.93 -10.01
N ILE A 3 -69.72 16.76 -9.78
CA ILE A 3 -68.28 16.62 -9.53
C ILE A 3 -67.60 16.47 -10.88
N LEU A 4 -66.71 17.42 -11.22
CA LEU A 4 -65.81 17.31 -12.37
C LEU A 4 -64.53 16.61 -11.91
N THR A 5 -64.36 15.35 -12.28
CA THR A 5 -63.10 14.62 -12.07
C THR A 5 -62.21 14.75 -13.31
N SER A 6 -61.07 15.41 -13.15
CA SER A 6 -59.96 15.36 -14.11
C SER A 6 -58.96 14.31 -13.63
N GLN A 7 -58.74 13.26 -14.42
CA GLN A 7 -57.74 12.24 -14.15
C GLN A 7 -56.68 12.29 -15.25
N THR A 8 -55.41 12.40 -14.86
CA THR A 8 -54.27 12.34 -15.77
C THR A 8 -53.42 11.15 -15.38
N THR A 9 -53.28 10.18 -16.28
CA THR A 9 -52.29 9.10 -16.15
C THR A 9 -50.97 9.58 -16.71
N PHE A 10 -49.90 9.53 -15.90
CA PHE A 10 -48.53 9.69 -16.38
C PHE A 10 -47.82 8.34 -16.31
N THR A 11 -47.01 8.04 -17.31
CA THR A 11 -46.23 6.81 -17.36
C THR A 11 -44.98 6.99 -16.51
N ILE A 12 -44.82 6.19 -15.45
CA ILE A 12 -43.51 6.05 -14.79
C ILE A 12 -42.70 5.12 -15.69
N GLY A 13 -41.82 5.69 -16.51
CA GLY A 13 -40.84 4.89 -17.25
C GLY A 13 -39.90 4.19 -16.27
N GLU A 14 -39.57 2.92 -16.54
CA GLU A 14 -38.50 2.24 -15.79
C GLU A 14 -37.24 3.11 -15.80
N ALA A 15 -36.64 3.28 -14.62
CA ALA A 15 -35.38 4.00 -14.51
C ALA A 15 -34.33 3.26 -15.36
N SER A 16 -33.75 3.95 -16.35
CA SER A 16 -32.68 3.38 -17.16
C SER A 16 -31.51 3.01 -16.25
N THR A 17 -31.02 1.78 -16.33
CA THR A 17 -29.76 1.39 -15.73
C THR A 17 -28.63 2.16 -16.42
N GLU A 18 -28.10 3.20 -15.78
CA GLU A 18 -26.89 3.87 -16.25
C GLU A 18 -25.68 3.00 -15.95
N THR A 19 -25.00 2.50 -16.99
CA THR A 19 -23.65 1.98 -16.86
C THR A 19 -22.69 3.15 -16.63
N THR A 20 -22.31 3.37 -15.37
CA THR A 20 -21.26 4.32 -15.01
C THR A 20 -19.89 3.67 -15.22
N SER A 21 -19.15 4.13 -16.22
CA SER A 21 -17.71 3.84 -16.34
C SER A 21 -16.93 4.91 -15.59
N ILE A 22 -16.14 4.51 -14.61
CA ILE A 22 -15.23 5.38 -13.86
C ILE A 22 -13.79 5.11 -14.27
N ASN A 23 -13.04 6.18 -14.56
CA ASN A 23 -11.60 6.08 -14.78
C ASN A 23 -10.91 6.00 -13.42
N ILE A 24 -10.24 4.88 -13.14
CA ILE A 24 -9.35 4.77 -12.00
C ILE A 24 -8.04 5.44 -12.41
N THR A 25 -7.84 6.69 -11.99
CA THR A 25 -6.57 7.38 -12.18
C THR A 25 -5.54 6.75 -11.25
N ILE A 26 -4.66 5.93 -11.82
CA ILE A 26 -3.43 5.52 -11.14
C ILE A 26 -2.58 6.79 -11.04
N LEU A 27 -2.46 7.33 -9.82
CA LEU A 27 -1.62 8.50 -9.58
C LEU A 27 -0.17 8.13 -9.87
N PRO A 28 0.61 8.99 -10.55
CA PRO A 28 2.05 8.80 -10.65
C PRO A 28 2.63 8.82 -9.24
N SER A 29 3.43 7.80 -8.93
CA SER A 29 3.85 7.46 -7.57
C SER A 29 4.93 8.36 -6.96
N ILE A 30 5.46 9.31 -7.71
CA ILE A 30 6.68 10.01 -7.34
C ILE A 30 6.31 11.36 -6.72
N GLY A 31 6.21 11.38 -5.39
CA GLY A 31 6.24 12.62 -4.64
C GLY A 31 7.67 13.17 -4.59
N THR A 32 7.83 14.44 -4.20
CA THR A 32 9.14 14.99 -3.79
C THR A 32 9.55 14.36 -2.46
N ALA A 33 10.06 13.14 -2.51
CA ALA A 33 10.47 12.37 -1.37
C ALA A 33 11.94 12.64 -1.02
N SER A 34 12.23 12.85 0.26
CA SER A 34 13.56 13.21 0.77
C SER A 34 14.05 12.33 1.93
N GLY A 35 13.25 11.32 2.31
CA GLY A 35 13.57 10.40 3.40
C GLY A 35 14.33 9.15 2.96
N LYS A 36 14.59 8.25 3.91
CA LYS A 36 15.26 6.96 3.68
C LYS A 36 14.33 5.74 3.78
N GLY A 37 13.19 5.90 4.44
CA GLY A 37 12.29 4.81 4.78
C GLY A 37 12.28 4.52 6.28
N ARG A 38 11.13 4.06 6.80
CA ARG A 38 10.94 3.72 8.21
C ARG A 38 10.02 2.51 8.34
N LEU A 39 10.34 1.64 9.29
CA LEU A 39 9.45 0.60 9.80
C LEU A 39 9.17 0.84 11.28
N ILE A 40 7.94 0.64 11.71
CA ILE A 40 7.54 0.68 13.12
C ILE A 40 6.92 -0.67 13.45
N HIS A 41 7.56 -1.39 14.35
CA HIS A 41 7.05 -2.63 14.88
C HIS A 41 6.42 -2.38 16.25
N PRO A 42 5.21 -2.90 16.52
CA PRO A 42 4.48 -2.60 17.76
C PRO A 42 5.24 -2.99 19.04
N ALA A 43 5.92 -4.15 19.03
CA ALA A 43 6.75 -4.60 20.15
C ALA A 43 8.24 -4.22 20.08
N LEU A 44 8.86 -4.24 18.89
CA LEU A 44 10.31 -4.05 18.72
C LEU A 44 10.71 -2.57 18.52
N GLY A 45 9.73 -1.67 18.38
CA GLY A 45 9.94 -0.24 18.22
C GLY A 45 10.18 0.18 16.78
N THR A 46 10.78 1.37 16.63
CA THR A 46 10.97 2.02 15.33
C THR A 46 12.35 1.76 14.77
N TYR A 47 12.41 1.42 13.49
CA TYR A 47 13.63 1.35 12.71
C TYR A 47 13.60 2.37 11.55
N ASP A 48 14.48 3.37 11.63
CA ASP A 48 14.77 4.29 10.55
C ASP A 48 15.89 3.72 9.67
N TYR A 49 15.64 3.62 8.37
CA TYR A 49 16.62 3.02 7.45
C TYR A 49 17.90 3.86 7.39
N ALA A 50 19.05 3.17 7.47
CA ALA A 50 20.35 3.81 7.34
C ALA A 50 20.57 4.42 5.95
N GLN A 51 19.98 3.79 4.93
CA GLN A 51 20.02 4.19 3.52
C GLN A 51 18.72 3.81 2.80
N CYS A 52 18.33 4.58 1.79
CA CYS A 52 17.20 4.23 0.94
C CYS A 52 17.50 2.96 0.13
N PRO A 53 16.46 2.18 -0.25
CA PRO A 53 16.64 1.12 -1.23
C PRO A 53 17.04 1.69 -2.59
N ASP A 54 17.82 0.92 -3.33
CA ASP A 54 18.27 1.25 -4.69
C ASP A 54 17.18 0.97 -5.73
N GLU A 55 16.37 -0.06 -5.48
CA GLU A 55 15.27 -0.46 -6.35
C GLU A 55 14.04 -0.84 -5.54
N TRP A 56 12.87 -0.65 -6.15
CA TRP A 56 11.60 -1.08 -5.60
C TRP A 56 10.67 -1.63 -6.68
N SER A 57 9.81 -2.56 -6.28
CA SER A 57 8.78 -3.13 -7.16
C SER A 57 7.42 -3.10 -6.48
N ASN A 58 6.37 -2.91 -7.28
CA ASN A 58 4.96 -2.89 -6.85
C ASN A 58 4.61 -1.86 -5.77
N ILE A 59 5.47 -0.87 -5.52
CA ILE A 59 5.16 0.33 -4.73
C ILE A 59 4.43 1.37 -5.60
N ASP A 60 4.76 1.41 -6.89
CA ASP A 60 4.30 2.41 -7.83
C ASP A 60 3.00 1.96 -8.52
N GLY A 61 1.91 2.70 -8.27
CA GLY A 61 0.60 2.48 -8.91
C GLY A 61 -0.62 2.55 -7.97
N ASP A 62 -0.43 3.03 -6.74
CA ASP A 62 -1.39 3.00 -5.62
C ASP A 62 -1.97 1.58 -5.42
N ALA A 63 -1.28 0.79 -4.59
CA ALA A 63 -1.80 -0.48 -4.11
C ALA A 63 -3.17 -0.32 -3.43
N ILE A 64 -3.60 0.91 -3.13
CA ILE A 64 -4.87 1.26 -2.50
C ILE A 64 -5.69 2.11 -3.47
N ILE A 65 -6.60 1.49 -4.21
CA ILE A 65 -7.61 2.19 -4.98
C ILE A 65 -8.58 2.84 -3.98
N ALA A 66 -8.54 4.17 -3.85
CA ALA A 66 -9.48 4.90 -3.01
C ALA A 66 -10.93 4.74 -3.50
N PRO A 67 -11.93 4.71 -2.61
CA PRO A 67 -13.33 4.67 -3.01
C PRO A 67 -13.69 5.94 -3.79
N ILE A 68 -14.45 5.77 -4.88
CA ILE A 68 -14.87 6.88 -5.74
C ILE A 68 -16.35 7.14 -5.51
N TRP A 69 -16.67 8.35 -5.08
CA TRP A 69 -18.05 8.82 -4.94
C TRP A 69 -18.44 9.69 -6.14
N ALA A 70 -19.57 9.38 -6.76
CA ALA A 70 -20.20 10.17 -7.80
C ALA A 70 -21.64 10.51 -7.39
N SER A 71 -22.06 11.74 -7.69
CA SER A 71 -23.42 12.21 -7.46
C SER A 71 -23.99 12.76 -8.77
N SER A 72 -25.19 12.29 -9.15
CA SER A 72 -25.93 12.78 -10.31
C SER A 72 -27.22 13.44 -9.84
N LYS A 73 -27.52 14.64 -10.35
CA LYS A 73 -28.73 15.38 -10.00
C LYS A 73 -29.93 14.79 -10.72
N THR A 74 -30.97 14.42 -9.98
CA THR A 74 -32.24 13.90 -10.51
C THR A 74 -33.36 14.90 -10.30
N LEU A 75 -34.50 14.70 -10.98
CA LEU A 75 -35.70 15.54 -10.84
C LEU A 75 -36.21 15.60 -9.38
N ASN A 76 -35.95 14.56 -8.58
CA ASN A 76 -36.38 14.47 -7.17
C ASN A 76 -35.24 14.69 -6.16
N GLY A 77 -34.04 15.07 -6.59
CA GLY A 77 -32.90 15.28 -5.69
C GLY A 77 -31.56 14.89 -6.30
N ALA A 78 -30.86 13.94 -5.67
CA ALA A 78 -29.58 13.43 -6.15
C ALA A 78 -29.51 11.91 -6.00
N SER A 79 -28.98 11.24 -7.01
CA SER A 79 -28.60 9.82 -6.97
C SER A 79 -27.10 9.74 -6.68
N ASN A 80 -26.73 8.99 -5.65
CA ASN A 80 -25.34 8.84 -5.24
C ASN A 80 -24.87 7.41 -5.53
N THR A 81 -23.74 7.28 -6.22
CA THR A 81 -23.09 6.00 -6.50
C THR A 81 -21.73 6.00 -5.83
N LEU A 82 -21.48 4.98 -4.99
CA LEU A 82 -20.18 4.75 -4.38
C LEU A 82 -19.54 3.52 -5.03
N THR A 83 -18.35 3.69 -5.61
CA THR A 83 -17.51 2.58 -6.04
C THR A 83 -16.57 2.24 -4.90
N MET A 84 -16.61 0.99 -4.43
CA MET A 84 -15.74 0.52 -3.36
C MET A 84 -14.27 0.61 -3.77
N GLY A 85 -13.44 1.13 -2.87
CA GLY A 85 -11.99 1.07 -3.02
C GLY A 85 -11.48 -0.37 -2.97
N ASN A 86 -10.25 -0.61 -3.40
CA ASN A 86 -9.65 -1.93 -3.42
C ASN A 86 -8.17 -1.87 -3.05
N ILE A 87 -7.71 -2.78 -2.19
CA ILE A 87 -6.29 -2.98 -1.94
C ILE A 87 -5.83 -4.16 -2.79
N ARG A 88 -4.86 -3.92 -3.69
CA ARG A 88 -4.28 -4.98 -4.50
C ARG A 88 -3.40 -5.86 -3.63
N ASP A 89 -3.67 -7.16 -3.63
CA ASP A 89 -2.84 -8.15 -2.95
C ASP A 89 -1.58 -8.47 -3.78
N VAL A 90 -0.63 -7.54 -3.76
CA VAL A 90 0.66 -7.65 -4.47
C VAL A 90 1.81 -7.70 -3.47
N VAL A 91 2.86 -8.43 -3.83
CA VAL A 91 4.12 -8.44 -3.07
C VAL A 91 4.91 -7.20 -3.45
N VAL A 92 5.16 -6.36 -2.47
CA VAL A 92 6.03 -5.20 -2.55
C VAL A 92 7.44 -5.64 -2.21
N GLU A 93 8.42 -5.18 -2.98
CA GLU A 93 9.83 -5.49 -2.74
C GLU A 93 10.66 -4.21 -2.64
N GLU A 94 11.50 -4.14 -1.60
CA GLU A 94 12.60 -3.19 -1.47
C GLU A 94 13.93 -3.92 -1.68
N ARG A 95 14.83 -3.37 -2.49
CA ARG A 95 16.15 -3.96 -2.77
C ARG A 95 17.28 -2.98 -2.50
N TRP A 96 18.32 -3.46 -1.84
CA TRP A 96 19.61 -2.77 -1.70
C TRP A 96 20.66 -3.56 -2.48
N THR A 97 21.15 -2.99 -3.58
CA THR A 97 21.98 -3.64 -4.60
C THR A 97 23.43 -3.18 -4.60
N GLY A 98 23.81 -2.19 -3.78
CA GLY A 98 25.19 -1.67 -3.69
C GLY A 98 26.28 -2.73 -3.42
N GLY A 99 27.54 -2.49 -3.81
CA GLY A 99 28.63 -3.48 -3.70
C GLY A 99 28.99 -3.94 -2.28
N LEU A 100 28.84 -3.05 -1.28
CA LEU A 100 28.69 -3.37 0.15
C LEU A 100 27.24 -3.06 0.47
N SER A 101 26.36 -4.04 0.32
CA SER A 101 24.95 -3.75 0.07
C SER A 101 24.26 -3.10 1.26
N THR A 102 24.61 -3.48 2.49
CA THR A 102 23.99 -2.93 3.70
C THR A 102 24.81 -3.26 4.96
N SER A 103 24.63 -2.47 6.03
CA SER A 103 25.24 -2.77 7.34
C SER A 103 24.64 -4.04 7.94
N LEU A 104 25.46 -4.84 8.62
CA LEU A 104 24.98 -6.04 9.31
C LEU A 104 23.91 -5.71 10.38
N GLU A 105 23.99 -4.53 10.97
CA GLU A 105 22.99 -4.02 11.91
C GLU A 105 21.60 -3.92 11.27
N MET A 106 21.50 -3.32 10.09
CA MET A 106 20.24 -3.23 9.35
C MET A 106 19.68 -4.62 9.03
N VAL A 107 20.51 -5.54 8.55
CA VAL A 107 20.06 -6.92 8.27
C VAL A 107 19.53 -7.60 9.53
N ARG A 108 20.19 -7.41 10.68
CA ARG A 108 19.75 -7.99 11.96
C ARG A 108 18.42 -7.41 12.43
N ILE A 109 18.22 -6.11 12.30
CA ILE A 109 16.96 -5.46 12.71
C ILE A 109 15.81 -5.91 11.80
N LEU A 110 16.03 -5.91 10.48
CA LEU A 110 15.04 -6.41 9.52
C LEU A 110 14.74 -7.90 9.74
N ALA A 111 15.75 -8.70 10.06
CA ALA A 111 15.57 -10.11 10.41
C ALA A 111 14.74 -10.27 11.68
N ALA A 112 14.97 -9.43 12.70
CA ALA A 112 14.18 -9.46 13.94
C ALA A 112 12.70 -9.13 13.67
N PHE A 113 12.43 -8.11 12.85
CA PHE A 113 11.07 -7.74 12.47
C PHE A 113 10.39 -8.84 11.64
N TRP A 114 11.12 -9.47 10.72
CA TRP A 114 10.60 -10.55 9.89
C TRP A 114 10.36 -11.86 10.67
N GLN A 115 11.24 -12.20 11.62
CA GLN A 115 11.13 -13.43 12.42
C GLN A 115 10.12 -13.34 13.55
N ASN A 116 9.76 -12.12 13.98
CA ASN A 116 8.78 -11.88 15.04
C ASN A 116 7.60 -11.06 14.50
N PRO A 117 6.87 -11.53 13.47
CA PRO A 117 5.78 -10.74 12.90
C PRO A 117 4.68 -10.51 13.94
N PRO A 118 4.06 -9.31 14.00
CA PRO A 118 2.91 -9.08 14.85
C PRO A 118 1.71 -9.92 14.37
N ASP A 119 0.83 -10.29 15.30
CA ASP A 119 -0.41 -10.98 14.97
C ASP A 119 -1.32 -10.04 14.16
N PRO A 120 -1.65 -10.37 12.89
CA PRO A 120 -2.48 -9.52 12.03
C PRO A 120 -3.89 -9.26 12.57
N ALA A 121 -4.37 -10.06 13.53
CA ALA A 121 -5.64 -9.82 14.21
C ALA A 121 -5.56 -8.69 15.24
N ILE A 122 -4.36 -8.35 15.71
CA ILE A 122 -4.11 -7.36 16.76
C ILE A 122 -3.48 -6.10 16.14
N ASP A 123 -2.38 -6.25 15.40
CA ASP A 123 -1.63 -5.13 14.85
C ASP A 123 -0.76 -5.51 13.64
N TYR A 124 -0.19 -4.50 12.99
CA TYR A 124 0.67 -4.63 11.81
C TYR A 124 2.00 -3.91 12.01
N ILE A 125 2.97 -4.19 11.14
CA ILE A 125 4.13 -3.32 11.02
C ILE A 125 3.71 -2.10 10.21
N GLU A 126 4.02 -0.91 10.69
CA GLU A 126 3.80 0.32 9.95
C GLU A 126 5.03 0.61 9.09
N TRP A 127 4.82 0.85 7.80
CA TRP A 127 5.87 1.12 6.84
C TRP A 127 5.64 2.48 6.17
N TYR A 128 6.70 3.28 6.17
CA TYR A 128 6.71 4.62 5.61
C TYR A 128 7.81 4.72 4.56
N PRO A 129 7.51 4.52 3.26
CA PRO A 129 8.46 4.67 2.16
C PRO A 129 8.70 6.15 1.83
N ASN A 130 9.25 6.89 2.79
CA ASN A 130 9.51 8.33 2.73
C ASN A 130 10.50 8.76 1.62
N TYR A 131 11.09 7.79 0.92
CA TYR A 131 11.95 7.96 -0.25
C TYR A 131 11.17 7.89 -1.60
N ILE A 132 9.88 7.52 -1.58
CA ILE A 132 8.96 7.53 -2.75
C ILE A 132 7.79 8.50 -2.52
N ASN A 133 7.15 8.45 -1.36
CA ASN A 133 5.98 9.26 -1.04
C ASN A 133 5.86 9.54 0.47
N ALA A 134 4.90 10.37 0.86
CA ALA A 134 4.66 10.73 2.27
C ALA A 134 3.61 9.84 2.97
N ASN A 135 3.19 8.74 2.36
CA ASN A 135 2.14 7.87 2.92
C ASN A 135 2.73 6.81 3.86
N GLY A 136 1.93 6.42 4.86
CA GLY A 136 2.18 5.24 5.68
C GLY A 136 1.26 4.08 5.30
N TYR A 137 1.75 2.86 5.45
CA TYR A 137 1.03 1.63 5.14
C TYR A 137 1.16 0.63 6.29
N LYS A 138 0.12 -0.17 6.49
CA LYS A 138 0.16 -1.36 7.34
C LYS A 138 0.64 -2.52 6.48
N VAL A 139 1.70 -3.19 6.91
CA VAL A 139 2.33 -4.26 6.13
C VAL A 139 2.58 -5.52 6.95
N ILE A 140 2.65 -6.63 6.23
CA ILE A 140 3.15 -7.92 6.73
C ILE A 140 4.47 -8.20 6.00
N LEU A 141 5.54 -8.44 6.75
CA LEU A 141 6.81 -8.88 6.17
C LEU A 141 6.70 -10.35 5.81
N THR A 142 6.89 -10.68 4.53
CA THR A 142 6.69 -12.02 3.99
C THR A 142 7.99 -12.75 3.68
N GLY A 143 9.08 -12.00 3.45
CA GLY A 143 10.38 -12.59 3.19
C GLY A 143 11.51 -11.59 3.37
N LEU A 144 12.67 -12.12 3.76
CA LEU A 144 13.91 -11.40 3.80
C LEU A 144 15.02 -12.31 3.25
N GLU A 145 15.71 -11.84 2.22
CA GLU A 145 16.71 -12.62 1.50
C GLU A 145 17.98 -11.81 1.28
N LEU A 146 19.11 -12.52 1.26
CA LEU A 146 20.41 -11.99 0.88
C LEU A 146 20.95 -12.84 -0.27
N ASN A 147 21.26 -12.22 -1.41
CA ASN A 147 21.75 -12.89 -2.62
C ASN A 147 20.81 -13.98 -3.19
N GLY A 148 19.50 -13.78 -3.09
CA GLY A 148 18.50 -14.74 -3.58
C GLY A 148 18.50 -16.07 -2.82
N GLN A 149 19.09 -16.10 -1.64
CA GLN A 149 19.04 -17.17 -0.67
C GLN A 149 18.52 -16.59 0.66
N GLY A 150 18.15 -17.43 1.62
CA GLY A 150 17.90 -16.97 2.99
C GLY A 150 19.10 -16.24 3.59
N LEU A 151 18.98 -15.78 4.84
CA LEU A 151 20.05 -15.03 5.51
C LEU A 151 21.31 -15.89 5.76
N ASN A 152 22.28 -15.81 4.85
CA ASN A 152 23.59 -16.44 4.97
C ASN A 152 24.67 -15.38 5.12
N PHE A 153 25.36 -15.37 6.26
CA PHE A 153 26.42 -14.40 6.53
C PHE A 153 27.78 -14.95 6.12
N ASP A 154 28.52 -14.17 5.34
CA ASP A 154 29.88 -14.50 4.89
C ASP A 154 30.96 -14.00 5.88
N PHE A 155 32.24 -14.15 5.54
CA PHE A 155 33.36 -13.63 6.34
C PHE A 155 33.32 -12.09 6.49
N ILE A 156 32.81 -11.36 5.49
CA ILE A 156 32.76 -9.89 5.49
C ILE A 156 31.76 -9.39 6.54
N SER A 157 30.77 -10.19 6.92
CA SER A 157 29.89 -9.92 8.06
C SER A 157 30.66 -9.65 9.37
N ARG A 158 31.87 -10.20 9.54
CA ARG A 158 32.73 -9.91 10.71
C ARG A 158 33.25 -8.47 10.74
N GLN A 159 33.25 -7.79 9.60
CA GLN A 159 33.62 -6.37 9.48
C GLN A 159 32.40 -5.43 9.60
N GLY A 160 31.21 -5.99 9.88
CA GLY A 160 29.98 -5.22 10.12
C GLY A 160 29.14 -4.94 8.87
N TYR A 161 29.46 -5.56 7.73
CA TYR A 161 28.75 -5.36 6.46
C TYR A 161 28.37 -6.70 5.83
N VAL A 162 27.29 -6.71 5.05
CA VAL A 162 26.94 -7.86 4.21
C VAL A 162 27.23 -7.57 2.75
N THR A 163 27.65 -8.59 2.02
CA THR A 163 27.85 -8.49 0.57
C THR A 163 26.64 -8.99 -0.21
N GLY A 164 26.31 -8.25 -1.25
CA GLY A 164 25.31 -8.58 -2.25
C GLY A 164 23.85 -8.34 -1.83
N THR A 165 22.94 -8.55 -2.77
CA THR A 165 21.63 -7.90 -2.76
C THR A 165 20.75 -8.32 -1.59
N LEU A 166 20.36 -7.37 -0.75
CA LEU A 166 19.36 -7.54 0.29
C LEU A 166 17.98 -7.26 -0.31
N VAL A 167 17.03 -8.17 -0.12
CA VAL A 167 15.64 -8.03 -0.60
C VAL A 167 14.68 -8.20 0.58
N LEU A 168 13.90 -7.16 0.88
CA LEU A 168 12.79 -7.22 1.82
C LEU A 168 11.49 -7.32 1.03
N ARG A 169 10.67 -8.33 1.33
CA ARG A 169 9.35 -8.53 0.72
C ARG A 169 8.24 -8.31 1.72
N MET A 170 7.24 -7.55 1.32
CA MET A 170 6.11 -7.21 2.18
C MET A 170 4.78 -7.25 1.41
N ARG A 171 3.68 -7.37 2.13
CA ARG A 171 2.32 -7.23 1.60
C ARG A 171 1.60 -6.11 2.31
N ILE A 172 0.88 -5.28 1.56
CA ILE A 172 0.11 -4.16 2.12
C ILE A 172 -1.25 -4.67 2.59
N ALA A 173 -1.51 -4.50 3.88
CA ALA A 173 -2.79 -4.84 4.51
C ALA A 173 -3.73 -3.63 4.60
N GLY A 174 -3.19 -2.41 4.59
CA GLY A 174 -3.98 -1.19 4.75
C GLY A 174 -3.19 0.09 4.59
N ARG A 175 -3.89 1.22 4.48
CA ARG A 175 -3.31 2.55 4.64
C ARG A 175 -3.32 2.94 6.12
N MET A 176 -2.35 3.77 6.53
CA MET A 176 -2.35 4.48 7.80
C MET A 176 -3.19 5.76 7.73
#